data_AF-A0A9D6JCB1-F1
#
_entry.id   AF-A0A9D6JCB1-F1
#
_cell.length_a   1.000
_cell.length_b   1.000
_cell.length_c   1.000
_cell.angle_alpha   90.00
_cell.angle_beta   90.00
_cell.angle_gamma   90.00
#
_symmetry.space_group_name_H-M   'P 1'
#
loop_
_entity.id
_entity.type
_entity.pdbx_description
1 polymer ?
#
loop_
_entity_poly.entity_id
_entity_poly.type
_entity_poly.pdbx_seq_one_letter_code
_entity_poly.pdbx_strand_id
1 'polypeptide(L)'
;MVSSATRSHSLFNPEAKTPFKLSRSKIDLFLRCPRCFYLDRRLGVAQPPGFPFNLNSAVDKLLKKEFDLHRAKKTAHPLMKAYQIKAVPFAHAQLDEWRENFKGVQYHEPKSGFLVTGAVDDLWIKDNQELIVVDYKATAKEREVTIDAPWQDSYKRQLEVYQWLLRKNGFLVSDRGYFVYANGRTDREAFDGKLEFDVKVIPYDGDDAWVEPTLLKARATLEAASLPPAAPDCEYCQYRAAAAKAGA
;
A
#
# COMPACT_ATOMS: atom_id res chain seq x y z
N MET A 1 25.76 2.42 -11.21
CA MET A 1 25.15 2.12 -12.53
C MET A 1 24.30 3.32 -12.91
N VAL A 2 24.58 3.94 -14.05
CA VAL A 2 23.73 5.02 -14.56
C VAL A 2 22.42 4.37 -14.99
N SER A 3 21.37 4.52 -14.17
CA SER A 3 20.04 4.06 -14.54
C SER A 3 19.63 4.80 -15.81
N SER A 4 19.36 4.07 -16.90
CA SER A 4 18.58 4.64 -18.02
C SER A 4 17.30 5.24 -17.44
N ALA A 5 16.96 6.47 -17.84
CA ALA A 5 15.72 7.12 -17.40
C ALA A 5 14.46 6.33 -17.85
N THR A 6 14.61 5.50 -18.88
CA THR A 6 13.54 4.65 -19.43
C THR A 6 13.81 3.17 -19.17
N ARG A 7 12.86 2.50 -18.54
CA ARG A 7 12.93 1.08 -18.16
C ARG A 7 12.23 0.20 -19.19
N SER A 8 12.85 -0.91 -19.59
CA SER A 8 12.34 -1.82 -20.63
C SER A 8 11.54 -3.04 -20.14
N HIS A 9 11.61 -3.40 -18.84
CA HIS A 9 10.91 -4.56 -18.28
C HIS A 9 9.57 -4.17 -17.62
N SER A 10 8.67 -5.11 -17.30
CA SER A 10 7.41 -4.80 -16.58
C SER A 10 6.58 -3.69 -17.23
N LEU A 11 6.57 -3.64 -18.56
CA LEU A 11 5.76 -2.74 -19.36
C LEU A 11 4.51 -3.46 -19.84
N PHE A 12 3.41 -2.73 -19.89
CA PHE A 12 2.16 -3.20 -20.44
C PHE A 12 2.27 -3.29 -21.96
N ASN A 13 1.93 -4.45 -22.51
CA ASN A 13 1.80 -4.68 -23.94
C ASN A 13 0.35 -5.14 -24.23
N PRO A 14 -0.44 -4.41 -25.03
CA PRO A 14 -1.81 -4.80 -25.39
C PRO A 14 -1.89 -6.14 -26.11
N GLU A 15 -0.83 -6.50 -26.83
CA GLU A 15 -0.78 -7.74 -27.62
C GLU A 15 -0.37 -8.94 -26.75
N ALA A 16 0.10 -8.71 -25.52
CA ALA A 16 0.46 -9.78 -24.62
C ALA A 16 -0.78 -10.55 -24.17
N LYS A 17 -0.71 -11.87 -24.27
CA LYS A 17 -1.77 -12.80 -23.85
C LYS A 17 -1.68 -13.17 -22.36
N THR A 18 -0.58 -12.84 -21.70
CA THR A 18 -0.37 -13.12 -20.28
C THR A 18 -0.90 -11.97 -19.41
N PRO A 19 -1.41 -12.27 -18.20
CA PRO A 19 -1.85 -11.21 -17.29
C PRO A 19 -0.74 -10.22 -16.97
N PHE A 20 -1.08 -8.92 -16.95
CA PHE A 20 -0.11 -7.89 -16.61
C PHE A 20 -0.10 -7.66 -15.09
N LYS A 21 1.06 -7.87 -14.45
CA LYS A 21 1.21 -7.69 -13.00
C LYS A 21 1.12 -6.21 -12.63
N LEU A 22 0.15 -5.88 -11.78
CA LEU A 22 -0.14 -4.52 -11.35
C LEU A 22 -0.18 -4.43 -9.82
N SER A 23 0.75 -3.69 -9.22
CA SER A 23 0.77 -3.52 -7.76
C SER A 23 -0.25 -2.50 -7.27
N ARG A 24 -0.66 -2.64 -6.01
CA ARG A 24 -1.41 -1.62 -5.25
C ARG A 24 -0.85 -0.20 -5.45
N SER A 25 0.47 -0.04 -5.41
CA SER A 25 1.14 1.27 -5.64
C SER A 25 0.91 1.87 -7.02
N LYS A 26 0.72 1.02 -8.03
CA LYS A 26 0.48 1.47 -9.40
C LYS A 26 -0.99 1.75 -9.66
N ILE A 27 -1.90 1.10 -8.94
CA ILE A 27 -3.32 1.48 -8.88
C ILE A 27 -3.45 2.89 -8.26
N ASP A 28 -2.75 3.15 -7.15
CA ASP A 28 -2.73 4.50 -6.56
C ASP A 28 -2.10 5.54 -7.50
N LEU A 29 -1.02 5.19 -8.22
CA LEU A 29 -0.44 6.08 -9.23
C LEU A 29 -1.46 6.43 -10.33
N PHE A 30 -2.28 5.47 -10.77
CA PHE A 30 -3.34 5.71 -11.74
C PHE A 30 -4.38 6.69 -11.20
N LEU A 31 -4.85 6.49 -9.98
CA LEU A 31 -5.82 7.39 -9.33
C LEU A 31 -5.28 8.81 -9.16
N ARG A 32 -4.00 8.96 -8.83
CA ARG A 32 -3.35 10.28 -8.73
C ARG A 32 -3.16 10.93 -10.10
N CYS A 33 -2.72 10.18 -11.11
CA CYS A 33 -2.52 10.73 -12.44
C CYS A 33 -2.47 9.64 -13.53
N PRO A 34 -3.52 9.53 -14.37
CA PRO A 34 -3.55 8.60 -15.49
C PRO A 34 -2.38 8.78 -16.48
N ARG A 35 -1.94 10.02 -16.71
CA ARG A 35 -0.75 10.32 -17.53
C ARG A 35 0.53 9.77 -16.93
N CYS A 36 0.78 9.97 -15.64
CA CYS A 36 1.97 9.42 -15.00
C CYS A 36 1.93 7.88 -14.98
N PHE A 37 0.75 7.31 -14.78
CA PHE A 37 0.55 5.86 -14.86
C PHE A 37 0.85 5.31 -16.26
N TYR A 38 0.36 5.95 -17.31
CA TYR A 38 0.66 5.56 -18.70
C TYR A 38 2.15 5.68 -19.00
N LEU A 39 2.78 6.81 -18.67
CA LEU A 39 4.22 7.00 -18.85
C LEU A 39 5.02 5.88 -18.17
N ASP A 40 4.65 5.53 -16.94
CA ASP A 40 5.37 4.60 -16.09
C ASP A 40 5.13 3.12 -16.45
N ARG A 41 3.90 2.74 -16.83
CA ARG A 41 3.53 1.35 -17.12
C ARG A 41 3.53 1.00 -18.61
N ARG A 42 3.29 1.95 -19.51
CA ARG A 42 3.29 1.72 -20.96
C ARG A 42 4.59 2.17 -21.63
N LEU A 43 5.14 3.32 -21.24
CA LEU A 43 6.29 3.93 -21.91
C LEU A 43 7.61 3.80 -21.14
N GLY A 44 7.59 3.26 -19.91
CA GLY A 44 8.78 3.03 -19.11
C GLY A 44 9.41 4.27 -18.48
N VAL A 45 8.71 5.40 -18.50
CA VAL A 45 9.14 6.67 -17.90
C VAL A 45 8.48 6.83 -16.53
N ALA A 46 9.19 6.41 -15.48
CA ALA A 46 8.71 6.51 -14.11
C ALA A 46 8.97 7.90 -13.49
N GLN A 47 8.22 8.25 -12.45
CA GLN A 47 8.61 9.34 -11.56
C GLN A 47 9.95 9.00 -10.89
N PRO A 48 10.83 9.99 -10.63
CA PRO A 48 12.02 9.75 -9.82
C PRO A 48 11.66 9.05 -8.50
N PRO A 49 12.45 8.08 -8.05
CA PRO A 49 12.15 7.38 -6.80
C PRO A 49 12.27 8.34 -5.62
N GLY A 50 11.39 8.16 -4.62
CA GLY A 50 11.53 8.83 -3.34
C GLY A 50 12.70 8.26 -2.52
N PHE A 51 13.00 8.89 -1.40
CA PHE A 51 13.99 8.41 -0.45
C PHE A 51 13.49 7.18 0.33
N PRO A 52 14.39 6.24 0.69
CA PRO A 52 14.01 5.10 1.52
C PRO A 52 13.72 5.53 2.97
N PHE A 53 12.59 5.08 3.52
CA PHE A 53 12.20 5.33 4.92
C PHE A 53 12.68 4.21 5.84
N ASN A 54 14.00 4.02 5.93
CA ASN A 54 14.60 2.86 6.60
C ASN A 54 14.26 2.74 8.10
N LEU A 55 14.09 3.86 8.81
CA LEU A 55 13.66 3.83 10.22
C LEU A 55 12.21 3.33 10.34
N ASN A 56 11.32 3.81 9.47
CA ASN A 56 9.93 3.36 9.42
C ASN A 56 9.87 1.86 9.09
N SER A 57 10.69 1.40 8.14
CA SER A 57 10.81 -0.03 7.82
C SER A 57 11.38 -0.86 8.97
N ALA A 58 12.27 -0.30 9.79
CA ALA A 58 12.77 -0.98 10.99
C ALA A 58 11.67 -1.15 12.06
N VAL A 59 10.85 -0.11 12.27
CA VAL A 59 9.67 -0.18 13.16
C VAL A 59 8.69 -1.23 12.68
N ASP A 60 8.32 -1.20 11.38
CA ASP A 60 7.46 -2.21 10.76
C ASP A 60 8.00 -3.64 10.97
N LYS A 61 9.28 -3.87 10.69
CA LYS A 61 9.94 -5.17 10.88
C LYS A 61 9.88 -5.66 12.34
N LEU A 62 10.05 -4.75 13.31
CA LEU A 62 10.00 -5.09 14.73
C LEU A 62 8.57 -5.37 15.19
N LEU A 63 7.58 -4.58 14.74
CA LEU A 63 6.17 -4.86 14.98
C LEU A 63 5.78 -6.24 14.42
N LYS A 64 6.19 -6.58 13.19
CA LYS A 64 5.94 -7.91 12.60
C LYS A 64 6.47 -9.02 13.51
N LYS A 65 7.71 -8.91 14.00
CA LYS A 65 8.29 -9.88 14.94
C LYS A 65 7.53 -9.96 16.26
N GLU A 66 7.11 -8.83 16.81
CA GLU A 66 6.32 -8.77 18.05
C GLU A 66 4.98 -9.50 17.88
N PHE A 67 4.25 -9.22 16.80
CA PHE A 67 3.01 -9.92 16.47
C PHE A 67 3.23 -11.41 16.13
N ASP A 68 4.37 -11.79 15.53
CA ASP A 68 4.76 -13.18 15.29
C ASP A 68 4.86 -14.00 16.59
N LEU A 69 5.40 -13.43 17.67
CA LEU A 69 5.44 -14.09 18.98
C LEU A 69 4.02 -14.40 19.50
N HIS A 70 3.10 -13.47 19.32
CA HIS A 70 1.71 -13.63 19.73
C HIS A 70 0.96 -14.63 18.83
N ARG A 71 1.22 -14.61 17.52
CA ARG A 71 0.68 -15.55 16.54
C ARG A 71 1.06 -16.99 16.87
N ALA A 72 2.34 -17.25 17.14
CA ALA A 72 2.84 -18.59 17.49
C ALA A 72 2.19 -19.12 18.77
N LYS A 73 1.94 -18.23 19.75
CA LYS A 73 1.30 -18.57 21.03
C LYS A 73 -0.24 -18.59 20.95
N LYS A 74 -0.84 -18.20 19.82
CA LYS A 74 -2.29 -18.01 19.66
C LYS A 74 -2.89 -17.09 20.74
N THR A 75 -2.20 -15.98 21.02
CA THR A 75 -2.62 -15.00 22.04
C THR A 75 -2.91 -13.65 21.41
N ALA A 76 -3.83 -12.89 22.01
CA ALA A 76 -4.06 -11.50 21.63
C ALA A 76 -2.87 -10.62 22.05
N HIS A 77 -2.49 -9.71 21.16
CA HIS A 77 -1.46 -8.70 21.42
C HIS A 77 -1.93 -7.73 22.53
N PRO A 78 -1.03 -7.18 23.37
CA PRO A 78 -1.39 -6.17 24.38
C PRO A 78 -2.18 -4.99 23.81
N LEU A 79 -1.81 -4.50 22.61
CA LEU A 79 -2.56 -3.47 21.89
C LEU A 79 -4.02 -3.88 21.62
N MET A 80 -4.27 -5.12 21.17
CA MET A 80 -5.65 -5.59 20.96
C MET A 80 -6.47 -5.55 22.25
N LYS A 81 -5.87 -5.97 23.38
CA LYS A 81 -6.54 -5.93 24.69
C LYS A 81 -6.84 -4.50 25.14
N ALA A 82 -5.86 -3.60 25.02
CA ALA A 82 -5.99 -2.20 25.41
C ALA A 82 -7.10 -1.48 24.61
N TYR A 83 -7.23 -1.82 23.33
CA TYR A 83 -8.26 -1.26 22.44
C TYR A 83 -9.54 -2.13 22.37
N GLN A 84 -9.68 -3.15 23.22
CA GLN A 84 -10.85 -4.03 23.30
C GLN A 84 -11.19 -4.76 21.97
N ILE A 85 -10.17 -5.03 21.16
CA ILE A 85 -10.29 -5.74 19.88
C ILE A 85 -10.25 -7.24 20.15
N LYS A 86 -11.38 -7.91 19.95
CA LYS A 86 -11.51 -9.37 20.10
C LYS A 86 -10.98 -10.10 18.87
N ALA A 87 -9.66 -10.20 18.77
CA ALA A 87 -8.96 -10.91 17.71
C ALA A 87 -7.60 -11.45 18.20
N VAL A 88 -7.01 -12.34 17.41
CA VAL A 88 -5.60 -12.75 17.54
C VAL A 88 -4.90 -12.60 16.18
N PRO A 89 -3.56 -12.50 16.13
CA PRO A 89 -2.86 -12.48 14.85
C PRO A 89 -3.16 -13.75 14.05
N PHE A 90 -3.53 -13.61 12.78
CA PHE A 90 -3.96 -14.71 11.93
C PHE A 90 -2.79 -15.58 11.53
N ALA A 91 -2.91 -16.90 11.69
CA ALA A 91 -1.90 -17.87 11.27
C ALA A 91 -2.31 -18.52 9.95
N HIS A 92 -1.45 -18.39 8.93
CA HIS A 92 -1.67 -18.97 7.61
C HIS A 92 -0.35 -19.36 6.95
N ALA A 93 -0.33 -20.49 6.24
CA ALA A 93 0.88 -21.00 5.60
C ALA A 93 1.48 -20.04 4.55
N GLN A 94 0.64 -19.21 3.93
CA GLN A 94 1.06 -18.22 2.94
C GLN A 94 1.34 -16.83 3.52
N LEU A 95 1.17 -16.60 4.83
CA LEU A 95 1.29 -15.26 5.40
C LEU A 95 2.67 -14.65 5.18
N ASP A 96 3.74 -15.44 5.33
CA ASP A 96 5.10 -14.94 5.07
C ASP A 96 5.25 -14.47 3.63
N GLU A 97 4.72 -15.23 2.66
CA GLU A 97 4.70 -14.81 1.26
C GLU A 97 3.85 -13.56 1.02
N TRP A 98 2.69 -13.45 1.68
CA TRP A 98 1.81 -12.29 1.58
C TRP A 98 2.40 -11.01 2.17
N ARG A 99 3.39 -11.12 3.07
CA ARG A 99 4.12 -9.97 3.63
C ARG A 99 5.30 -9.52 2.77
N GLU A 100 5.69 -10.29 1.75
CA GLU A 100 6.83 -9.98 0.89
C GLU A 100 6.44 -9.03 -0.27
N ASN A 101 7.11 -7.87 -0.36
CA ASN A 101 6.79 -6.78 -1.30
C ASN A 101 6.70 -7.18 -2.78
N PHE A 102 7.48 -8.19 -3.22
CA PHE A 102 7.50 -8.64 -4.61
C PHE A 102 6.57 -9.83 -4.90
N LYS A 103 6.02 -10.44 -3.84
CA LYS A 103 5.08 -11.55 -3.94
C LYS A 103 3.68 -11.10 -3.55
N GLY A 104 3.45 -10.78 -2.29
CA GLY A 104 2.18 -10.28 -1.76
C GLY A 104 1.02 -11.25 -1.95
N VAL A 105 -0.16 -10.85 -1.47
CA VAL A 105 -1.42 -11.44 -1.89
C VAL A 105 -1.61 -11.12 -3.38
N GLN A 106 -2.03 -12.09 -4.17
CA GLN A 106 -2.26 -11.91 -5.60
C GLN A 106 -3.66 -12.35 -6.01
N TYR A 107 -4.22 -11.69 -7.01
CA TYR A 107 -5.46 -12.11 -7.66
C TYR A 107 -5.43 -11.70 -9.13
N HIS A 108 -5.81 -12.64 -10.00
CA HIS A 108 -6.00 -12.36 -11.42
C HIS A 108 -7.43 -11.86 -11.64
N GLU A 109 -7.58 -10.58 -11.97
CA GLU A 109 -8.86 -9.98 -12.31
C GLU A 109 -9.09 -10.14 -13.83
N PRO A 110 -10.03 -11.01 -14.25
CA PRO A 110 -10.13 -11.45 -15.64
C PRO A 110 -10.60 -10.36 -16.59
N LYS A 111 -11.38 -9.36 -16.14
CA LYS A 111 -11.96 -8.34 -17.03
C LYS A 111 -10.91 -7.32 -17.49
N SER A 112 -9.99 -6.93 -16.61
CA SER A 112 -8.86 -6.06 -16.91
C SER A 112 -7.64 -6.85 -17.41
N GLY A 113 -7.58 -8.16 -17.13
CA GLY A 113 -6.40 -8.99 -17.39
C GLY A 113 -5.21 -8.62 -16.51
N PHE A 114 -5.46 -7.99 -15.36
CA PHE A 114 -4.41 -7.65 -14.40
C PHE A 114 -4.21 -8.75 -13.37
N LEU A 115 -2.95 -9.09 -13.11
CA LEU A 115 -2.54 -9.82 -11.91
C LEU A 115 -2.26 -8.79 -10.81
N VAL A 116 -3.28 -8.49 -10.00
CA VAL A 116 -3.17 -7.50 -8.93
C VAL A 116 -2.37 -8.08 -7.78
N THR A 117 -1.48 -7.28 -7.19
CA THR A 117 -0.64 -7.69 -6.06
C THR A 117 -0.51 -6.63 -4.98
N GLY A 118 -0.46 -7.06 -3.73
CA GLY A 118 -0.25 -6.21 -2.57
C GLY A 118 0.34 -6.99 -1.40
N ALA A 119 1.38 -6.43 -0.77
CA ALA A 119 1.97 -7.02 0.42
C ALA A 119 1.34 -6.43 1.69
N VAL A 120 0.73 -7.28 2.50
CA VAL A 120 0.10 -6.88 3.78
C VAL A 120 1.17 -6.76 4.85
N ASP A 121 0.95 -5.92 5.87
CA ASP A 121 1.85 -5.90 7.03
C ASP A 121 1.46 -7.00 8.02
N ASP A 122 0.17 -7.08 8.35
CA ASP A 122 -0.37 -8.11 9.22
C ASP A 122 -1.86 -8.36 8.96
N LEU A 123 -2.35 -9.50 9.44
CA LEU A 123 -3.75 -9.89 9.41
C LEU A 123 -4.13 -10.39 10.80
N TRP A 124 -5.29 -9.96 11.29
CA TRP A 124 -5.86 -10.51 12.52
C TRP A 124 -7.10 -11.33 12.19
N ILE A 125 -7.48 -12.26 13.07
CA ILE A 125 -8.65 -13.11 12.90
C ILE A 125 -9.54 -13.02 14.15
N LYS A 126 -10.84 -12.81 13.92
CA LYS A 126 -11.89 -12.84 14.95
C LYS A 126 -12.36 -14.28 15.19
N ASP A 127 -13.07 -14.51 16.29
CA ASP A 127 -13.65 -15.83 16.62
C ASP A 127 -14.60 -16.35 15.53
N ASN A 128 -15.31 -15.45 14.84
CA ASN A 128 -16.20 -15.75 13.72
C ASN A 128 -15.47 -16.00 12.37
N GLN A 129 -14.15 -16.21 12.39
CA GLN A 129 -13.29 -16.46 11.22
C GLN A 129 -13.13 -15.29 10.23
N GLU A 130 -13.65 -14.12 10.58
CA GLU A 130 -13.52 -12.93 9.75
C GLU A 130 -12.13 -12.29 9.96
N LEU A 131 -11.42 -12.08 8.85
CA LEU A 131 -10.12 -11.45 8.83
C LEU A 131 -10.23 -9.93 8.95
N ILE A 132 -9.26 -9.34 9.63
CA ILE A 132 -9.08 -7.90 9.76
C ILE A 132 -7.74 -7.57 9.12
N VAL A 133 -7.76 -6.64 8.16
CA VAL A 133 -6.53 -6.13 7.54
C VAL A 133 -5.90 -5.07 8.43
N VAL A 134 -4.59 -5.18 8.62
CA VAL A 134 -3.82 -4.29 9.47
C VAL A 134 -2.61 -3.77 8.72
N ASP A 135 -2.39 -2.47 8.82
CA ASP A 135 -1.30 -1.79 8.14
C ASP A 135 -0.48 -0.97 9.16
N TYR A 136 0.84 -1.09 9.09
CA TYR A 136 1.75 -0.49 10.08
C TYR A 136 2.28 0.83 9.55
N LYS A 137 2.10 1.89 10.33
CA LYS A 137 2.58 3.24 10.00
C LYS A 137 3.55 3.72 11.07
N ALA A 138 4.58 4.43 10.64
CA ALA A 138 5.53 5.07 11.55
C ALA A 138 5.77 6.51 11.10
N THR A 139 5.93 7.42 12.06
CA THR A 139 6.28 8.83 11.84
C THR A 139 6.92 9.41 13.10
N ALA A 140 7.29 10.68 13.10
CA ALA A 140 7.69 11.44 14.29
C ALA A 140 7.17 12.87 14.14
N LYS A 141 6.10 13.19 14.89
CA LYS A 141 5.50 14.53 14.90
C LYS A 141 4.94 14.85 16.29
N GLU A 142 4.91 16.14 16.63
CA GLU A 142 4.41 16.62 17.93
C GLU A 142 2.91 16.41 18.11
N ARG A 143 2.14 16.49 17.01
CA ARG A 143 0.69 16.31 17.04
C ARG A 143 0.31 14.84 17.03
N GLU A 144 -0.86 14.54 17.57
CA GLU A 144 -1.44 13.20 17.53
C GLU A 144 -1.51 12.62 16.10
N VAL A 145 -1.21 11.32 15.99
CA VAL A 145 -1.36 10.57 14.73
C VAL A 145 -2.82 10.30 14.44
N THR A 146 -3.24 10.64 13.22
CA THR A 146 -4.57 10.37 12.66
C THR A 146 -4.41 9.80 11.24
N ILE A 147 -5.52 9.52 10.57
CA ILE A 147 -5.56 9.07 9.17
C ILE A 147 -6.41 10.01 8.27
N ASP A 148 -6.55 11.26 8.68
CA ASP A 148 -7.50 12.21 8.09
C ASP A 148 -6.85 13.24 7.15
N ALA A 149 -5.51 13.31 7.10
CA ALA A 149 -4.84 14.25 6.20
C ALA A 149 -5.00 13.82 4.73
N PRO A 150 -5.07 14.75 3.76
CA PRO A 150 -5.35 14.42 2.35
C PRO A 150 -4.41 13.37 1.74
N TRP A 151 -3.13 13.39 2.09
CA TRP A 151 -2.15 12.40 1.59
C TRP A 151 -2.34 11.00 2.20
N GLN A 152 -3.03 10.89 3.34
CA GLN A 152 -3.32 9.63 4.02
C GLN A 152 -4.46 8.85 3.36
N ASP A 153 -5.18 9.46 2.40
CA ASP A 153 -6.13 8.70 1.57
C ASP A 153 -5.45 7.58 0.78
N SER A 154 -4.15 7.73 0.48
CA SER A 154 -3.35 6.65 -0.11
C SER A 154 -3.18 5.44 0.83
N TYR A 155 -3.24 5.66 2.15
CA TYR A 155 -3.18 4.60 3.16
C TYR A 155 -4.51 3.85 3.26
N LYS A 156 -5.62 4.59 3.23
CA LYS A 156 -6.98 4.01 3.18
C LYS A 156 -7.16 3.11 1.96
N ARG A 157 -6.83 3.64 0.77
CA ARG A 157 -6.85 2.87 -0.49
C ARG A 157 -5.94 1.65 -0.47
N GLN A 158 -4.82 1.72 0.25
CA GLN A 158 -3.93 0.58 0.41
C GLN A 158 -4.61 -0.54 1.19
N LEU A 159 -5.22 -0.21 2.33
CA LEU A 159 -5.96 -1.17 3.15
C LEU A 159 -7.13 -1.78 2.37
N GLU A 160 -7.88 -0.97 1.62
CA GLU A 160 -9.02 -1.41 0.81
C GLU A 160 -8.62 -2.38 -0.32
N VAL A 161 -7.50 -2.14 -1.00
CA VAL A 161 -6.99 -3.08 -2.01
C VAL A 161 -6.59 -4.42 -1.37
N TYR A 162 -6.09 -4.42 -0.14
CA TYR A 162 -5.77 -5.65 0.57
C TYR A 162 -7.02 -6.40 1.02
N GLN A 163 -8.05 -5.69 1.51
CA GLN A 163 -9.36 -6.27 1.79
C GLN A 163 -9.94 -6.94 0.53
N TRP A 164 -9.91 -6.22 -0.59
CA TRP A 164 -10.35 -6.74 -1.88
C TRP A 164 -9.59 -7.99 -2.30
N LEU A 165 -8.25 -7.96 -2.24
CA LEU A 165 -7.41 -9.10 -2.61
C LEU A 165 -7.74 -10.35 -1.78
N LEU A 166 -7.94 -10.19 -0.47
CA LEU A 166 -8.28 -11.31 0.42
C LEU A 166 -9.70 -11.83 0.17
N ARG A 167 -10.68 -10.93 -0.04
CA ARG A 167 -12.06 -11.31 -0.43
C ARG A 167 -12.07 -12.09 -1.73
N LYS A 168 -11.30 -11.65 -2.73
CA LYS A 168 -11.17 -12.34 -4.01
C LYS A 168 -10.47 -13.70 -3.91
N ASN A 169 -9.69 -13.91 -2.86
CA ASN A 169 -9.10 -15.20 -2.51
C ASN A 169 -9.99 -16.04 -1.56
N GLY A 170 -11.26 -15.68 -1.39
CA GLY A 170 -12.26 -16.51 -0.70
C GLY A 170 -12.30 -16.35 0.81
N PHE A 171 -11.56 -15.39 1.37
CA PHE A 171 -11.62 -15.11 2.81
C PHE A 171 -12.84 -14.25 3.16
N LEU A 172 -13.44 -14.52 4.32
CA LEU A 172 -14.35 -13.59 4.97
C LEU A 172 -13.52 -12.45 5.57
N VAL A 173 -13.75 -11.21 5.12
CA VAL A 173 -12.91 -10.05 5.51
C VAL A 173 -13.79 -8.91 5.99
N SER A 174 -13.46 -8.38 7.17
CA SER A 174 -14.12 -7.24 7.78
C SER A 174 -13.88 -5.96 7.01
N ASP A 175 -14.94 -5.14 6.88
CA ASP A 175 -14.83 -3.76 6.42
C ASP A 175 -13.97 -2.94 7.39
N ARG A 176 -14.03 -3.24 8.69
CA ARG A 176 -13.17 -2.65 9.70
C ARG A 176 -11.74 -3.22 9.59
N GLY A 177 -10.81 -2.36 9.19
CA GLY A 177 -9.36 -2.54 9.36
C GLY A 177 -8.77 -1.65 10.44
N TYR A 178 -7.47 -1.79 10.70
CA TYR A 178 -6.75 -0.94 11.65
C TYR A 178 -5.39 -0.48 11.11
N PHE A 179 -5.02 0.74 11.48
CA PHE A 179 -3.65 1.23 11.37
C PHE A 179 -2.98 1.15 12.73
N VAL A 180 -1.89 0.38 12.84
CA VAL A 180 -1.01 0.43 14.02
C VAL A 180 0.02 1.52 13.75
N TYR A 181 -0.17 2.68 14.36
CA TYR A 181 0.58 3.89 14.06
C TYR A 181 1.54 4.24 15.21
N ALA A 182 2.84 4.02 14.98
CA ALA A 182 3.92 4.42 15.88
C ALA A 182 4.34 5.88 15.62
N ASN A 183 4.27 6.72 16.65
CA ASN A 183 4.71 8.11 16.60
C ASN A 183 5.95 8.31 17.48
N GLY A 184 7.08 8.62 16.85
CA GLY A 184 8.35 8.87 17.54
C GLY A 184 8.26 10.14 18.38
N ARG A 185 8.71 10.04 19.64
CA ARG A 185 8.74 11.10 20.63
C ARG A 185 9.99 11.96 20.43
N THR A 186 9.78 13.20 20.02
CA THR A 186 10.84 14.19 19.81
C THR A 186 10.98 15.16 20.99
N ASP A 187 10.22 14.94 22.06
CA ASP A 187 10.13 15.76 23.26
C ASP A 187 10.96 15.23 24.44
N ARG A 188 11.78 14.20 24.20
CA ARG A 188 12.71 13.66 25.20
C ARG A 188 13.85 14.65 25.44
N GLU A 189 14.41 14.67 26.64
CA GLU A 189 15.52 15.56 27.02
C GLU A 189 16.77 15.36 26.15
N ALA A 190 17.05 14.11 25.76
CA ALA A 190 18.18 13.74 24.90
C ALA A 190 17.82 12.54 24.02
N PHE A 191 18.66 12.26 23.01
CA PHE A 191 18.48 11.12 22.11
C PHE A 191 18.95 9.79 22.72
N ASP A 192 20.07 9.76 23.43
CA ASP A 192 20.61 8.58 24.13
C ASP A 192 20.64 7.26 23.32
N GLY A 193 20.77 7.36 21.99
CA GLY A 193 20.72 6.19 21.10
C GLY A 193 19.37 5.49 21.04
N LYS A 194 18.28 6.16 21.47
CA LYS A 194 16.94 5.61 21.62
C LYS A 194 15.90 6.56 21.05
N LEU A 195 15.01 6.02 20.22
CA LEU A 195 13.78 6.71 19.84
C LEU A 195 12.61 6.00 20.51
N GLU A 196 11.87 6.74 21.35
CA GLU A 196 10.67 6.24 22.01
C GLU A 196 9.44 6.48 21.15
N PHE A 197 8.42 5.63 21.26
CA PHE A 197 7.22 5.72 20.44
C PHE A 197 5.96 5.65 21.29
N ASP A 198 4.99 6.48 20.95
CA ASP A 198 3.59 6.27 21.30
C ASP A 198 2.92 5.48 20.18
N VAL A 199 2.16 4.43 20.50
CA VAL A 199 1.49 3.58 19.50
C VAL A 199 -0.02 3.71 19.62
N LYS A 200 -0.66 4.09 18.52
CA LYS A 200 -2.13 4.11 18.41
C LYS A 200 -2.64 3.02 17.47
N VAL A 201 -3.78 2.44 17.82
CA VAL A 201 -4.53 1.55 16.93
C VAL A 201 -5.74 2.33 16.42
N ILE A 202 -5.69 2.76 15.17
CA ILE A 202 -6.68 3.66 14.58
C ILE A 202 -7.66 2.83 13.73
N PRO A 203 -8.95 2.76 14.08
CA PRO A 203 -9.94 2.03 13.29
C PRO A 203 -10.24 2.75 11.97
N TYR A 204 -10.46 1.97 10.91
CA TYR A 204 -10.92 2.47 9.62
C TYR A 204 -11.95 1.50 9.02
N ASP A 205 -13.09 2.00 8.56
CA ASP A 205 -14.04 1.19 7.78
C ASP A 205 -13.72 1.43 6.30
N GLY A 206 -13.18 0.41 5.64
CA GLY A 206 -12.82 0.47 4.23
C GLY A 206 -13.98 0.11 3.31
N ASP A 207 -13.99 0.72 2.13
CA ASP A 207 -14.84 0.34 1.00
C ASP A 207 -13.96 0.01 -0.20
N ASP A 208 -14.08 -1.21 -0.71
CA ASP A 208 -13.30 -1.69 -1.86
C ASP A 208 -14.09 -1.75 -3.17
N ALA A 209 -15.34 -1.26 -3.19
CA ALA A 209 -16.18 -1.24 -4.38
C ALA A 209 -15.56 -0.43 -5.55
N TRP A 210 -14.67 0.51 -5.24
CA TRP A 210 -13.96 1.32 -6.23
C TRP A 210 -12.86 0.54 -6.97
N VAL A 211 -12.36 -0.58 -6.44
CA VAL A 211 -11.16 -1.26 -6.96
C VAL A 211 -11.40 -1.79 -8.36
N GLU A 212 -12.44 -2.61 -8.60
CA GLU A 212 -12.69 -3.21 -9.91
C GLU A 212 -12.95 -2.16 -11.02
N PRO A 213 -13.85 -1.18 -10.85
CA PRO A 213 -14.04 -0.13 -11.86
C PRO A 213 -12.76 0.64 -12.16
N THR A 214 -11.89 0.82 -11.16
CA THR A 214 -10.60 1.48 -11.32
C THR A 214 -9.64 0.64 -12.15
N LEU A 215 -9.59 -0.69 -11.95
CA LEU A 215 -8.79 -1.59 -12.77
C LEU A 215 -9.22 -1.55 -14.24
N LEU A 216 -10.52 -1.51 -14.54
CA LEU A 216 -11.02 -1.40 -15.91
C LEU A 216 -10.61 -0.06 -16.56
N LYS A 217 -10.74 1.05 -15.84
CA LYS A 217 -10.29 2.36 -16.33
C LYS A 217 -8.78 2.42 -16.54
N ALA A 218 -8.01 1.81 -15.65
CA ALA A 218 -6.55 1.71 -15.78
C ALA A 218 -6.17 0.88 -17.01
N ARG A 219 -6.86 -0.24 -17.28
CA ARG A 219 -6.67 -1.05 -18.49
C ARG A 219 -6.95 -0.24 -19.76
N ALA A 220 -8.11 0.38 -19.85
CA ALA A 220 -8.47 1.23 -20.99
C ALA A 220 -7.46 2.36 -21.22
N THR A 221 -6.96 2.97 -20.13
CA THR A 221 -5.91 3.99 -20.21
C THR A 221 -4.64 3.43 -20.84
N LEU A 222 -4.17 2.24 -20.44
CA LEU A 222 -2.96 1.64 -21.00
C LEU A 222 -3.13 1.17 -22.45
N GLU A 223 -4.35 0.86 -22.88
CA GLU A 223 -4.67 0.46 -24.25
C GLU A 223 -4.83 1.64 -25.21
N ALA A 224 -5.06 2.86 -24.68
CA ALA A 224 -5.19 4.05 -25.50
C ALA A 224 -3.93 4.29 -26.36
N ALA A 225 -4.16 4.65 -27.63
CA ALA A 225 -3.09 4.97 -28.57
C ALA A 225 -2.37 6.29 -28.26
N SER A 226 -3.05 7.20 -27.55
CA SER A 226 -2.53 8.51 -27.18
C SER A 226 -2.32 8.64 -25.68
N LEU A 227 -1.39 9.51 -25.30
CA LEU A 227 -1.10 9.82 -23.91
C LEU A 227 -2.32 10.54 -23.28
N PRO A 228 -2.88 10.05 -22.15
CA PRO A 228 -4.04 10.70 -21.52
C PRO A 228 -3.68 12.09 -20.99
N PRO A 229 -4.67 12.95 -20.69
CA PRO A 229 -4.42 14.26 -20.10
C PRO A 229 -3.74 14.17 -18.73
N ALA A 230 -2.99 15.21 -18.36
CA ALA A 230 -2.43 15.34 -17.02
C ALA A 230 -3.57 15.53 -16.00
N ALA A 231 -3.38 15.03 -14.78
CA ALA A 231 -4.25 15.42 -13.67
C ALA A 231 -3.92 16.88 -13.29
N PRO A 232 -4.93 17.72 -12.95
CA PRO A 232 -4.74 19.16 -12.76
C PRO A 232 -3.68 19.52 -11.71
N ASP A 233 -3.63 18.77 -10.61
CA ASP A 233 -2.78 18.95 -9.43
C ASP A 233 -1.52 18.08 -9.45
N CYS A 234 -1.21 17.44 -10.58
CA CYS A 234 -0.04 16.56 -10.66
C CYS A 234 1.26 17.36 -10.77
N GLU A 235 1.94 17.55 -9.63
CA GLU A 235 3.24 18.24 -9.51
C GLU A 235 4.29 17.73 -10.51
N TYR A 236 4.33 16.42 -10.77
CA TYR A 236 5.26 15.83 -11.74
C TYR A 236 4.93 16.21 -13.19
N CYS A 237 3.64 16.34 -13.54
CA CYS A 237 3.25 16.82 -14.86
C CYS A 237 3.56 18.30 -15.02
N GLN A 238 3.28 19.10 -13.98
CA GLN A 238 3.59 20.52 -13.94
C GLN A 238 5.10 20.77 -14.06
N TYR A 239 5.90 20.03 -13.30
CA TYR A 239 7.36 20.06 -13.38
C TYR A 239 7.87 19.75 -14.80
N ARG A 240 7.41 18.66 -15.43
CA ARG A 240 7.83 18.31 -16.80
C ARG A 240 7.45 19.38 -17.81
N ALA A 241 6.26 19.98 -17.67
CA ALA A 241 5.83 21.06 -18.55
C ALA A 241 6.70 22.32 -18.36
N ALA A 242 7.03 22.67 -17.10
CA ALA A 242 7.90 23.79 -16.79
C ALA A 242 9.33 23.58 -17.30
N ALA A 243 9.89 22.39 -17.12
CA ALA A 243 11.22 22.01 -17.62
C ALA A 243 11.29 22.09 -19.15
N ALA A 244 10.30 21.51 -19.85
CA ALA A 244 10.22 21.59 -21.31
C ALA A 244 10.08 23.04 -21.81
N LYS A 245 9.29 23.88 -21.12
CA LYS A 245 9.17 25.31 -21.42
C LYS A 245 10.48 26.07 -21.22
N ALA A 246 11.33 25.62 -20.29
CA ALA A 246 12.64 26.20 -20.04
C ALA A 246 13.74 25.70 -21.01
N GLY A 247 13.42 24.78 -21.92
CA GLY A 247 14.36 24.26 -22.93
C GLY A 247 15.25 23.11 -22.45
N ALA A 248 14.87 22.44 -21.35
CA ALA A 248 15.51 21.21 -20.87
C ALA A 248 14.97 19.95 -21.57
#